data_AF-R5PXA6-F1
#
_entry.id   AF-R5PXA6-F1
#
_cell.length_a   1.000
_cell.length_b   1.000
_cell.length_c   1.000
_cell.angle_alpha   90.00
_cell.angle_beta   90.00
_cell.angle_gamma   90.00
#
_symmetry.space_group_name_H-M   'P 1'
#
loop_
_entity.id
_entity.type
_entity.pdbx_description
1 polymer ?
#
loop_
_entity_poly.entity_id
_entity_poly.type
_entity_poly.pdbx_seq_one_letter_code
_entity_poly.pdbx_strand_id
1 'polypeptide(L)' 'MEHTVFNEAQMKILHMMSYIKTPQQLDNFENAISQYFAKKVDEDMDELCQNGTITLDTIEEWGNEHLRIPSK' A
#
# COMPACT_ATOMS: atom_id res chain seq x y z
N MET A 1 -21.67 -11.94 16.90
CA MET A 1 -20.82 -11.57 15.74
C MET A 1 -20.75 -10.07 15.75
N GLU A 2 -19.56 -9.49 15.87
CA GLU A 2 -19.39 -8.04 15.70
C GLU A 2 -19.72 -7.69 14.25
N HIS A 3 -20.58 -6.68 14.05
CA HIS A 3 -20.86 -6.16 12.72
C HIS A 3 -19.69 -5.27 12.30
N THR A 4 -18.93 -5.70 11.29
CA THR A 4 -17.95 -4.83 10.65
C THR A 4 -18.70 -3.67 9.98
N VAL A 5 -18.57 -2.46 10.53
CA VAL A 5 -19.10 -1.25 9.91
C VAL A 5 -18.06 -0.73 8.92
N PHE A 6 -18.33 -0.90 7.63
CA PHE A 6 -17.47 -0.40 6.58
C PHE A 6 -17.69 1.10 6.38
N ASN A 7 -16.61 1.84 6.15
CA ASN A 7 -16.70 3.24 5.73
C ASN A 7 -17.11 3.35 4.24
N GLU A 8 -17.44 4.56 3.81
CA GLU A 8 -17.90 4.83 2.45
C GLU A 8 -16.94 4.34 1.35
N ALA A 9 -15.63 4.46 1.57
CA ALA A 9 -14.63 4.00 0.60
C ALA A 9 -14.62 2.47 0.50
N GLN A 10 -14.67 1.78 1.64
CA GLN A 10 -14.74 0.32 1.71
C GLN A 10 -16.02 -0.20 1.05
N MET A 11 -17.17 0.45 1.29
CA MET A 11 -18.44 0.08 0.64
C MET A 11 -18.39 0.24 -0.88
N LYS A 12 -17.76 1.31 -1.40
CA LYS A 12 -17.58 1.49 -2.85
C LYS A 12 -16.69 0.40 -3.46
N ILE A 13 -15.59 0.02 -2.80
CA ILE A 13 -14.74 -1.08 -3.24
C ILE A 13 -15.52 -2.40 -3.27
N LEU A 14 -16.27 -2.71 -2.21
CA LEU A 14 -17.13 -3.90 -2.16
C LEU A 14 -18.16 -3.94 -3.30
N HIS A 15 -18.79 -2.80 -3.61
CA HIS A 15 -19.70 -2.71 -4.75
C HIS A 15 -18.98 -2.96 -6.08
N MET A 16 -17.76 -2.44 -6.28
CA MET A 16 -16.97 -2.72 -7.49
C MET A 16 -16.60 -4.20 -7.63
N MET A 17 -16.28 -4.86 -6.51
CA MET A 17 -15.96 -6.30 -6.51
C MET A 17 -17.14 -7.16 -6.98
N SER A 18 -18.39 -6.69 -6.85
CA SER A 18 -19.57 -7.43 -7.34
C SER A 18 -19.54 -7.68 -8.86
N TYR A 19 -18.79 -6.88 -9.63
CA TYR A 19 -18.64 -7.02 -11.08
C TYR A 19 -17.50 -7.97 -11.49
N ILE A 20 -16.64 -8.38 -10.55
CA ILE A 20 -15.54 -9.32 -10.79
C ILE A 20 -16.10 -10.74 -10.84
N LYS A 21 -15.91 -11.44 -11.95
CA LYS A 21 -16.47 -12.78 -12.20
C LYS A 21 -15.41 -13.86 -12.41
N THR A 22 -14.16 -13.48 -12.63
CA THR A 22 -13.07 -14.43 -12.90
C THR A 22 -11.86 -14.17 -12.00
N PRO A 23 -11.03 -15.18 -11.73
CA PRO A 23 -9.78 -15.00 -10.98
C PRO A 23 -8.86 -13.95 -11.61
N GLN A 24 -8.77 -13.90 -12.94
CA GLN A 24 -7.94 -12.91 -13.64
C GLN A 24 -8.43 -11.47 -13.42
N GLN A 25 -9.74 -11.24 -13.36
CA GLN A 25 -10.29 -9.92 -13.06
C GLN A 25 -9.98 -9.50 -11.63
N LEU A 26 -9.97 -10.46 -10.69
CA LEU A 26 -9.57 -10.20 -9.30
C LEU A 26 -8.09 -9.85 -9.22
N ASP A 27 -7.21 -10.62 -9.86
CA ASP A 27 -5.77 -10.37 -9.93
C ASP A 27 -5.44 -8.98 -10.50
N ASN A 28 -6.12 -8.60 -11.60
CA ASN A 28 -5.98 -7.28 -12.19
C ASN A 28 -6.44 -6.16 -11.23
N PHE A 29 -7.52 -6.39 -10.49
CA PHE A 29 -8.03 -5.43 -9.51
C PHE A 29 -7.10 -5.27 -8.32
N GLU A 30 -6.57 -6.37 -7.78
CA GLU A 30 -5.57 -6.37 -6.71
C GLU A 30 -4.29 -5.64 -7.13
N ASN A 31 -3.81 -5.88 -8.35
CA ASN A 31 -2.65 -5.19 -8.89
C ASN A 31 -2.90 -3.68 -9.03
N ALA A 32 -4.07 -3.27 -9.54
CA ALA A 32 -4.42 -1.86 -9.68
C ALA A 32 -4.47 -1.12 -8.33
N ILE A 33 -5.04 -1.75 -7.29
CA ILE A 33 -5.05 -1.19 -5.93
C ILE A 33 -3.63 -1.13 -5.35
N SER A 34 -2.85 -2.19 -5.54
CA SER A 34 -1.46 -2.26 -5.04
C SER A 34 -0.61 -1.15 -5.67
N GLN A 35 -0.75 -0.93 -6.97
CA GLN A 35 -0.05 0.15 -7.69
C GLN A 35 -0.45 1.54 -7.19
N TYR A 36 -1.72 1.76 -6.85
CA TYR A 36 -2.17 3.03 -6.28
C TYR A 36 -1.44 3.35 -4.97
N PHE A 37 -1.33 2.37 -4.06
CA PHE A 37 -0.63 2.57 -2.79
C PHE A 37 0.89 2.62 -2.95
N ALA A 38 1.47 1.80 -3.83
CA ALA A 38 2.90 1.88 -4.14
C ALA A 38 3.29 3.28 -4.63
N LYS A 39 2.51 3.83 -5.57
CA LYS A 39 2.70 5.19 -6.05
C LYS A 39 2.56 6.23 -4.94
N LYS A 40 1.62 6.04 -4.01
CA LYS A 40 1.48 6.95 -2.86
C LYS A 40 2.68 6.92 -1.93
N VAL A 41 3.21 5.72 -1.64
CA VAL A 41 4.43 5.59 -0.85
C VAL A 41 5.61 6.26 -1.56
N ASP A 42 5.76 6.07 -2.87
CA ASP A 42 6.83 6.72 -3.63
C ASP A 42 6.70 8.26 -3.57
N GLU A 43 5.49 8.81 -3.78
CA GLU A 43 5.21 10.25 -3.68
C GLU A 43 5.55 10.81 -2.29
N ASP A 44 5.14 10.12 -1.22
CA ASP A 44 5.40 10.54 0.15
C ASP A 44 6.91 10.47 0.48
N MET A 45 7.62 9.44 0.00
CA MET A 45 9.07 9.30 0.19
C MET A 45 9.84 10.40 -0.56
N ASP A 46 9.42 10.75 -1.76
CA ASP A 46 9.99 11.87 -2.52
C ASP A 46 9.81 13.20 -1.78
N GLU A 47 8.63 13.44 -1.18
CA GLU A 47 8.38 14.65 -0.38
C GLU A 47 9.30 14.72 0.85
N LEU A 48 9.47 13.60 1.56
CA LEU A 48 10.37 13.50 2.71
C LEU A 48 11.85 13.70 2.34
N CYS A 49 12.25 13.25 1.15
CA CYS A 49 13.59 13.53 0.63
C CYS A 49 13.75 15.03 0.29
N GLN A 50 12.76 15.63 -0.38
CA GLN A 50 12.82 17.03 -0.81
C GLN A 50 12.84 18.00 0.37
N ASN A 51 12.12 17.70 1.44
CA ASN A 51 12.08 18.55 2.63
C ASN A 51 13.24 18.26 3.62
N GLY A 52 14.12 17.31 3.30
CA GLY A 52 15.30 16.96 4.10
C GLY A 52 15.01 16.15 5.36
N THR A 53 13.77 15.65 5.54
CA THR A 53 13.41 14.77 6.67
C THR A 53 14.05 13.40 6.52
N ILE A 54 14.15 12.89 5.30
CA ILE A 54 14.90 11.68 4.96
C ILE A 54 16.09 12.08 4.09
N THR A 55 17.29 11.63 4.46
CA THR A 55 18.50 11.83 3.65
C THR A 55 18.98 10.50 3.05
N LEU A 56 19.91 10.59 2.09
CA LEU A 56 20.57 9.39 1.54
C LEU A 56 21.25 8.55 2.62
N ASP A 57 21.88 9.20 3.61
CA ASP A 57 22.50 8.52 4.74
C ASP A 57 21.47 7.72 5.57
N THR A 58 20.28 8.28 5.80
CA THR A 58 19.17 7.59 6.48
C THR A 58 18.68 6.38 5.68
N ILE A 59 18.57 6.50 4.35
CA ILE A 59 18.17 5.39 3.48
C ILE A 59 19.22 4.27 3.49
N GLU A 60 20.50 4.63 3.48
CA GLU A 60 21.61 3.68 3.54
C GLU A 60 21.64 2.93 4.89
N GLU A 61 21.38 3.63 6.00
CA GLU A 61 21.23 3.03 7.33
C GLU A 61 20.11 1.99 7.35
N TRP A 62 18.91 2.32 6.89
CA TRP A 62 17.79 1.36 6.82
C TRP A 62 18.07 0.14 5.94
N GLY A 63 18.84 0.31 4.86
CA GLY A 63 19.27 -0.80 4.00
C GLY A 63 20.09 -1.84 4.76
N ASN A 64 20.83 -1.41 5.78
CA ASN A 64 21.67 -2.26 6.63
C ASN A 64 20.91 -2.87 7.82
N GLU A 65 19.73 -2.35 8.18
CA GLU A 65 18.97 -2.77 9.36
C GLU A 65 18.21 -4.10 9.20
N HIS A 66 18.17 -4.69 7.99
CA HIS A 66 17.47 -5.96 7.71
C HIS A 66 16.03 -6.03 8.28
N LEU A 67 15.32 -4.89 8.30
CA LEU A 67 13.99 -4.72 8.90
C LEU A 67 12.90 -5.65 8.35
N ARG A 68 13.16 -6.37 7.26
CA ARG A 68 12.23 -7.29 6.60
C ARG A 68 12.20 -8.70 7.23
N ILE A 69 12.91 -8.95 8.33
CA ILE A 69 12.90 -10.26 9.03
C ILE A 69 12.50 -10.05 10.50
N PRO A 70 11.49 -10.77 11.03
CA PRO A 70 11.32 -10.82 12.47
C PRO A 70 12.47 -11.62 13.07
N SER A 71 13.26 -11.00 13.95
CA SER A 71 14.10 -11.72 14.89
C SER A 71 13.21 -12.56 15.80
N LYS A 72 13.05 -13.85 15.47
CA LYS A 72 12.41 -14.96 16.21
C LYS A 72 11.15 -14.65 17.03
#